data_AF-W7VSE6-F1
#
_entry.id   AF-W7VSE6-F1
#
_cell.length_a   1.000
_cell.length_b   1.000
_cell.length_c   1.000
_cell.angle_alpha   90.00
_cell.angle_beta   90.00
_cell.angle_gamma   90.00
#
_symmetry.space_group_name_H-M   'P 1'
#
loop_
_entity.id
_entity.type
_entity.pdbx_description
1 polymer ?
#
loop_
_entity_poly.entity_id
_entity_poly.type
_entity_poly.pdbx_seq_one_letter_code
_entity_poly.pdbx_strand_id
1 'polypeptide(L)'
;MVAPGNPRKLYTPADLVRPGVRFINRQPASGTRFLLDLMLQRDGVDARRIDGYERVEYTHAAVAAYVASGMADVGFGVEPPARRFGLEFIPLETERYLLLCDAQALQGPRLGQMLLLLRSEAFRAAVDQLPGYDGQGIGAVVEVDALLKGPKRRRP
;
A
#
# COMPACT_ATOMS: atom_id res chain seq x y z
N MET A 1 3.18 5.35 -7.74
CA MET A 1 3.97 4.94 -8.92
C MET A 1 3.69 5.89 -10.06
N VAL A 2 4.71 6.22 -10.84
CA VAL A 2 4.67 7.20 -11.94
C VAL A 2 5.48 6.69 -13.13
N ALA A 3 5.33 7.33 -14.29
CA ALA A 3 6.16 7.04 -15.45
C ALA A 3 7.67 7.16 -15.13
N PRO A 4 8.55 6.40 -15.82
CA PRO A 4 9.99 6.41 -15.57
C PRO A 4 10.58 7.83 -15.62
N GLY A 5 11.40 8.20 -14.62
CA GLY A 5 12.02 9.51 -14.51
C GLY A 5 11.10 10.61 -13.97
N ASN A 6 9.89 10.26 -13.52
CA ASN A 6 8.90 11.15 -12.93
C ASN A 6 8.75 12.49 -13.69
N PRO A 7 8.35 12.47 -14.98
CA PRO A 7 8.37 13.67 -15.84
C PRO A 7 7.45 14.79 -15.35
N ARG A 8 6.40 14.44 -14.59
CA ARG A 8 5.46 15.38 -13.97
C ARG A 8 5.90 15.87 -12.59
N LYS A 9 7.05 15.39 -12.08
CA LYS A 9 7.65 15.75 -10.78
C LYS A 9 6.65 15.58 -9.64
N LEU A 10 5.95 14.46 -9.58
CA LEU A 10 4.92 14.16 -8.58
C LEU A 10 5.57 13.46 -7.38
N TYR A 11 5.42 14.03 -6.19
CA TYR A 11 6.07 13.54 -4.97
C TYR A 11 5.14 13.41 -3.78
N THR A 12 3.95 14.00 -3.83
CA THR A 12 3.00 14.03 -2.72
C THR A 12 1.56 13.88 -3.23
N PRO A 13 0.60 13.49 -2.36
CA PRO A 13 -0.82 13.45 -2.74
C PRO A 13 -1.36 14.82 -3.21
N ALA A 14 -0.84 15.92 -2.67
CA ALA A 14 -1.21 17.27 -3.09
C ALA A 14 -0.88 17.57 -4.56
N ASP A 15 0.05 16.82 -5.16
CA ASP A 15 0.41 17.00 -6.56
C ASP A 15 -0.65 16.48 -7.52
N LEU A 16 -1.56 15.63 -7.05
CA LEU A 16 -2.62 15.03 -7.85
C LEU A 16 -3.67 16.05 -8.32
N VAL A 17 -3.76 17.23 -7.69
CA VAL A 17 -4.68 18.31 -8.11
C VAL A 17 -4.06 19.26 -9.12
N ARG A 18 -2.79 19.05 -9.51
CA ARG A 18 -2.13 19.90 -10.51
C ARG A 18 -2.80 19.72 -11.88
N PRO A 19 -3.02 20.79 -12.66
CA PRO A 19 -3.64 20.68 -13.97
C PRO A 19 -2.90 19.72 -14.90
N GLY A 20 -3.65 18.87 -15.60
CA GLY A 20 -3.11 17.92 -16.58
C GLY A 20 -2.43 16.68 -16.01
N VAL A 21 -2.52 16.45 -14.69
CA VAL A 21 -2.12 15.18 -14.06
C VAL A 21 -3.30 14.22 -14.10
N ARG A 22 -3.16 13.11 -14.85
CA ARG A 22 -4.17 12.06 -14.94
C ARG A 22 -3.85 10.97 -13.92
N PHE A 23 -4.77 10.71 -13.02
CA PHE A 23 -4.63 9.70 -11.98
C PHE A 23 -5.47 8.46 -12.29
N ILE A 24 -4.96 7.29 -11.89
CA ILE A 24 -5.72 6.03 -11.85
C ILE A 24 -5.68 5.46 -10.44
N ASN A 25 -6.87 5.16 -9.91
CA ASN A 25 -7.04 4.78 -8.51
C ASN A 25 -7.26 3.28 -8.34
N ARG A 26 -7.27 2.81 -7.10
CA ARG A 26 -7.79 1.49 -6.71
C ARG A 26 -9.28 1.60 -6.41
N GLN A 27 -9.97 0.48 -6.52
CA GLN A 27 -11.38 0.35 -6.11
C GLN A 27 -11.64 0.87 -4.67
N PRO A 28 -12.81 1.50 -4.40
CA PRO A 28 -13.17 2.08 -3.10
C PRO A 28 -12.98 1.16 -1.90
N ALA A 29 -13.27 -0.14 -2.07
CA ALA A 29 -13.19 -1.12 -0.99
C ALA A 29 -11.76 -1.58 -0.64
N SER A 30 -10.73 -1.06 -1.29
CA SER A 30 -9.34 -1.46 -1.01
C SER A 30 -8.73 -0.66 0.15
N GLY A 31 -7.91 -1.33 0.96
CA GLY A 31 -7.11 -0.68 2.02
C GLY A 31 -6.23 0.45 1.48
N THR A 32 -5.68 0.25 0.29
CA THR A 32 -4.90 1.27 -0.43
C THR A 32 -5.72 2.54 -0.76
N ARG A 33 -6.98 2.40 -1.18
CA ARG A 33 -7.85 3.56 -1.43
C ARG A 33 -8.19 4.27 -0.12
N PHE A 34 -8.50 3.51 0.93
CA PHE A 34 -8.72 4.07 2.26
C PHE A 34 -7.50 4.84 2.78
N LEU A 35 -6.28 4.30 2.61
CA LEU A 35 -5.03 4.97 2.99
C LEU A 35 -4.83 6.27 2.22
N LEU A 36 -5.05 6.27 0.90
CA LEU A 36 -4.99 7.49 0.10
C LEU A 36 -5.96 8.55 0.61
N ASP A 37 -7.20 8.16 0.89
CA ASP A 37 -8.24 9.09 1.34
C ASP A 37 -7.88 9.71 2.70
N LEU A 38 -7.31 8.92 3.62
CA LEU A 38 -6.75 9.43 4.88
C LEU A 38 -5.61 10.42 4.67
N MET A 39 -4.72 10.16 3.71
CA MET A 39 -3.62 11.08 3.37
C MET A 39 -4.14 12.38 2.77
N LEU A 40 -5.09 12.30 1.82
CA LEU A 40 -5.72 13.48 1.21
C LEU A 40 -6.44 14.32 2.27
N GLN A 41 -7.18 13.69 3.18
CA GLN A 41 -7.84 14.38 4.28
C GLN A 41 -6.83 15.03 5.23
N ARG A 42 -5.76 14.32 5.62
CA ARG A 42 -4.69 14.85 6.48
C ARG A 42 -4.05 16.10 5.86
N ASP A 43 -3.84 16.09 4.56
CA ASP A 43 -3.12 17.14 3.83
C ASP A 43 -4.08 18.24 3.30
N GLY A 44 -5.39 18.16 3.61
CA GLY A 44 -6.38 19.15 3.19
C GLY A 44 -6.66 19.18 1.69
N VAL A 45 -6.41 18.07 0.98
CA VAL A 45 -6.58 17.94 -0.46
C VAL A 45 -8.00 17.47 -0.78
N ASP A 46 -8.75 18.28 -1.53
CA ASP A 46 -10.07 17.88 -2.02
C ASP A 46 -9.95 16.86 -3.16
N ALA A 47 -10.32 15.62 -2.89
CA ALA A 47 -10.28 14.52 -3.85
C ALA A 47 -11.07 14.81 -5.14
N ARG A 48 -12.11 15.63 -5.08
CA ARG A 48 -12.92 16.01 -6.27
C ARG A 48 -12.13 16.84 -7.28
N ARG A 49 -10.98 17.40 -6.87
CA ARG A 49 -10.07 18.16 -7.75
C ARG A 49 -9.05 17.29 -8.45
N ILE A 50 -9.01 15.99 -8.16
CA ILE A 50 -8.08 15.04 -8.79
C ILE A 50 -8.73 14.46 -10.05
N ASP A 51 -8.14 14.73 -11.22
CA ASP A 51 -8.62 14.13 -12.47
C ASP A 51 -8.35 12.62 -12.48
N GLY A 52 -9.44 11.85 -12.53
CA GLY A 52 -9.40 10.39 -12.54
C GLY A 52 -9.52 9.75 -11.15
N TYR A 53 -9.87 10.52 -10.11
CA TYR A 53 -10.09 9.96 -8.76
C TYR A 53 -11.12 8.81 -8.73
N GLU A 54 -12.18 8.93 -9.52
CA GLU A 54 -13.23 7.90 -9.67
C GLU A 54 -12.90 6.85 -10.75
N ARG A 55 -11.82 7.01 -11.51
CA ARG A 55 -11.34 5.95 -12.41
C ARG A 55 -10.57 4.94 -11.57
N VAL A 56 -10.96 3.68 -11.66
CA VAL A 56 -10.46 2.65 -10.74
C VAL A 56 -10.00 1.40 -11.47
N GLU A 57 -9.00 0.75 -10.87
CA GLU A 57 -8.53 -0.57 -11.25
C GLU A 57 -8.58 -1.56 -10.09
N TYR A 58 -8.86 -2.82 -10.44
CA TYR A 58 -9.21 -3.88 -9.48
C TYR A 58 -8.01 -4.65 -8.95
N THR A 59 -6.81 -4.46 -9.53
CA THR A 59 -5.57 -4.99 -8.99
C THR A 59 -4.44 -3.95 -9.00
N HIS A 60 -3.42 -4.13 -8.16
CA HIS A 60 -2.22 -3.27 -8.23
C HIS A 60 -1.46 -3.44 -9.55
N ALA A 61 -1.48 -4.65 -10.13
CA ALA A 61 -0.90 -4.90 -11.44
C ALA A 61 -1.62 -4.13 -12.54
N ALA A 62 -2.95 -4.03 -12.48
CA ALA A 62 -3.74 -3.26 -13.45
C ALA A 62 -3.47 -1.75 -13.33
N VAL A 63 -3.40 -1.20 -12.11
CA VAL A 63 -2.95 0.19 -11.88
C VAL A 63 -1.58 0.44 -12.53
N ALA A 64 -0.62 -0.45 -12.29
CA ALA A 64 0.73 -0.34 -12.86
C ALA A 64 0.71 -0.43 -14.40
N ALA A 65 -0.02 -1.39 -14.97
CA ALA A 65 -0.16 -1.53 -16.41
C ALA A 65 -0.79 -0.29 -17.06
N TYR A 66 -1.78 0.33 -16.39
CA TYR A 66 -2.48 1.52 -16.88
C TYR A 66 -1.58 2.76 -16.91
N VAL A 67 -0.69 2.91 -15.93
CA VAL A 67 0.33 3.98 -15.95
C VAL A 67 1.41 3.66 -17.00
N ALA A 68 1.85 2.40 -17.09
CA ALA A 68 2.88 1.97 -18.04
C ALA A 68 2.43 2.10 -19.50
N SER A 69 1.14 1.97 -19.79
CA SER A 69 0.57 2.20 -21.13
C SER A 69 0.38 3.69 -21.47
N GLY A 70 0.66 4.61 -20.55
CA GLY A 70 0.48 6.05 -20.73
C GLY A 70 -0.98 6.52 -20.63
N MET A 71 -1.90 5.64 -20.23
CA MET A 71 -3.31 5.99 -20.03
C MET A 71 -3.54 6.85 -18.78
N ALA A 72 -2.63 6.79 -17.79
CA ALA A 72 -2.53 7.73 -16.67
C ALA A 72 -1.06 8.17 -16.46
N ASP A 73 -0.87 9.28 -15.77
CA ASP A 73 0.46 9.79 -15.41
C ASP A 73 0.93 9.22 -14.05
N VAL A 74 -0.01 8.84 -13.19
CA VAL A 74 0.26 8.41 -11.80
C VAL A 74 -0.82 7.47 -11.28
N GLY A 75 -0.40 6.50 -10.45
CA GLY A 75 -1.30 5.61 -9.71
C GLY A 75 -0.83 5.38 -8.28
N PHE A 76 -1.77 5.16 -7.36
CA PHE A 76 -1.48 4.84 -5.97
C PHE A 76 -1.56 3.33 -5.74
N GLY A 77 -0.51 2.74 -5.17
CA GLY A 77 -0.35 1.30 -5.06
C GLY A 77 0.98 0.91 -4.44
N VAL A 78 1.28 -0.38 -4.48
CA VAL A 78 2.46 -0.98 -3.85
C VAL A 78 3.65 -1.06 -4.81
N GLU A 79 4.85 -1.16 -4.25
CA GLU A 79 6.13 -1.09 -4.99
C GLU A 79 6.38 -2.25 -5.98
N PRO A 80 6.13 -3.53 -5.66
CA PRO A 80 6.50 -4.63 -6.55
C PRO A 80 5.85 -4.53 -7.94
N PRO A 81 4.54 -4.22 -8.08
CA PRO A 81 3.93 -3.95 -9.38
C PRO A 81 4.58 -2.79 -10.11
N ALA A 82 4.91 -1.68 -9.44
CA ALA A 82 5.60 -0.57 -10.10
C ALA A 82 6.93 -1.02 -10.72
N ARG A 83 7.77 -1.71 -9.94
CA ARG A 83 9.05 -2.24 -10.42
C ARG A 83 8.88 -3.25 -11.57
N ARG A 84 7.92 -4.17 -11.46
CA ARG A 84 7.64 -5.18 -12.49
C ARG A 84 7.28 -4.56 -13.84
N PHE A 85 6.60 -3.41 -13.84
CA PHE A 85 6.21 -2.68 -15.05
C PHE A 85 7.23 -1.60 -15.45
N GLY A 86 8.41 -1.57 -14.83
CA GLY A 86 9.47 -0.60 -15.13
C GLY A 86 9.12 0.84 -14.75
N LEU A 87 8.13 1.04 -13.88
CA LEU A 87 7.70 2.34 -13.40
C LEU A 87 8.59 2.84 -12.26
N GLU A 88 8.60 4.15 -12.07
CA GLU A 88 9.23 4.75 -10.89
C GLU A 88 8.28 4.69 -9.69
N PHE A 89 8.81 4.25 -8.55
CA PHE A 89 8.06 4.16 -7.30
C PHE A 89 8.50 5.28 -6.35
N ILE A 90 7.53 6.12 -5.95
CA ILE A 90 7.72 7.15 -4.95
C ILE A 90 7.11 6.64 -3.63
N PRO A 91 7.93 6.33 -2.61
CA PRO A 91 7.43 5.87 -1.32
C PRO A 91 6.75 7.02 -0.58
N LEU A 92 5.52 6.79 -0.11
CA LEU A 92 4.73 7.80 0.61
C LEU A 92 4.36 7.37 2.03
N GLU A 93 3.91 6.12 2.20
CA GLU A 93 3.49 5.56 3.49
C GLU A 93 3.73 4.04 3.49
N THR A 94 3.77 3.46 4.69
CA THR A 94 3.85 2.00 4.89
C THR A 94 2.50 1.45 5.31
N GLU A 95 1.98 0.49 4.55
CA GLU A 95 0.76 -0.25 4.90
C GLU A 95 1.12 -1.53 5.68
N ARG A 96 0.49 -1.73 6.85
CA ARG A 96 0.69 -2.93 7.65
C ARG A 96 -0.34 -3.99 7.31
N TYR A 97 0.13 -5.17 6.90
CA TYR A 97 -0.71 -6.33 6.61
C TYR A 97 -0.86 -7.20 7.84
N LEU A 98 -2.10 -7.58 8.15
CA LEU A 98 -2.46 -8.39 9.30
C LEU A 98 -3.38 -9.50 8.86
N LEU A 99 -3.21 -10.68 9.44
CA LEU A 99 -4.16 -11.77 9.31
C LEU A 99 -5.04 -11.80 10.56
N LEU A 100 -6.34 -11.56 10.38
CA LEU A 100 -7.31 -11.63 11.47
C LEU A 100 -7.80 -13.08 11.64
N CYS A 101 -7.81 -13.56 12.87
CA CYS A 101 -8.36 -14.87 13.21
C CYS A 101 -8.92 -14.86 14.64
N ASP A 102 -9.77 -15.85 14.94
CA ASP A 102 -10.22 -16.09 16.30
C ASP A 102 -9.07 -16.63 17.17
N ALA A 103 -8.99 -16.19 18.42
CA ALA A 103 -7.93 -16.59 19.34
C ALA A 103 -7.90 -18.11 19.59
N GLN A 104 -9.05 -18.77 19.60
CA GLN A 104 -9.14 -20.23 19.74
C GLN A 104 -8.58 -20.94 18.51
N ALA A 105 -8.73 -20.35 17.32
CA ALA A 105 -8.22 -20.93 16.08
C ALA A 105 -6.68 -21.01 16.07
N LEU A 106 -5.99 -20.13 16.81
CA LEU A 106 -4.52 -20.16 16.95
C LEU A 106 -4.00 -21.46 17.59
N GLN A 107 -4.82 -22.11 18.43
CA GLN A 107 -4.49 -23.39 19.04
C GLN A 107 -4.70 -24.57 18.08
N GLY A 108 -5.36 -24.32 16.94
CA GLY A 108 -5.58 -25.31 15.91
C GLY A 108 -4.30 -25.63 15.12
N PRO A 109 -4.15 -26.88 14.63
CA PRO A 109 -2.93 -27.32 13.96
C PRO A 109 -2.61 -26.52 12.69
N ARG A 110 -3.63 -26.04 11.96
CA ARG A 110 -3.45 -25.28 10.71
C ARG A 110 -2.81 -23.91 10.94
N LEU A 111 -3.36 -23.11 11.85
CA LEU A 111 -2.81 -21.79 12.16
C LEU A 111 -1.50 -21.90 12.93
N GLY A 112 -1.34 -22.90 13.80
CA GLY A 112 -0.08 -23.19 14.46
C GLY A 112 1.05 -23.47 13.47
N GLN A 113 0.84 -24.34 12.48
CA GLN A 113 1.84 -24.63 11.43
C GLN A 113 2.15 -23.41 10.57
N MET A 114 1.13 -22.64 10.17
CA MET A 114 1.34 -21.40 9.43
C MET A 114 2.16 -20.39 10.24
N LEU A 115 1.90 -20.23 11.54
CA LEU A 115 2.69 -19.35 12.40
C LEU A 115 4.16 -19.81 12.50
N LEU A 116 4.40 -21.11 12.60
CA LEU A 116 5.76 -21.66 12.58
C LEU A 116 6.46 -21.34 11.26
N LEU A 117 5.78 -21.49 10.13
CA LEU A 117 6.30 -21.15 8.81
C LEU A 117 6.63 -19.65 8.70
N LEU A 118 5.71 -18.77 9.09
CA LEU A 118 5.91 -17.32 9.08
C LEU A 118 7.11 -16.90 9.94
N ARG A 119 7.36 -17.60 11.05
CA ARG A 119 8.50 -17.35 11.95
C ARG A 119 9.82 -17.96 11.47
N SER A 120 9.80 -18.81 10.44
CA SER A 120 10.99 -19.48 9.94
C SER A 120 11.96 -18.50 9.26
N GLU A 121 13.26 -18.81 9.35
CA GLU A 121 14.30 -18.05 8.67
C GLU A 121 14.12 -18.08 7.15
N ALA A 122 13.73 -19.23 6.60
CA ALA A 122 13.48 -19.39 5.17
C ALA A 122 12.38 -18.43 4.67
N PHE A 123 11.29 -18.27 5.44
CA PHE A 123 10.22 -17.35 5.06
C PHE A 123 10.66 -15.89 5.17
N ARG A 124 11.36 -15.52 6.25
CA ARG A 124 11.90 -14.16 6.40
C ARG A 124 12.86 -13.80 5.27
N ALA A 125 13.80 -14.70 4.96
CA ALA A 125 14.73 -14.52 3.86
C ALA A 125 14.03 -14.39 2.49
N ALA A 126 12.89 -15.07 2.30
CA ALA A 126 12.09 -14.91 1.09
C ALA A 126 11.39 -13.54 1.03
N VAL A 127 10.88 -13.03 2.16
CA VAL A 127 10.26 -11.70 2.24
C VAL A 127 11.28 -10.59 2.04
N ASP A 128 12.48 -10.72 2.61
CA ASP A 128 13.55 -9.73 2.49
C ASP A 128 14.02 -9.52 1.03
N GLN A 129 13.73 -10.48 0.15
CA GLN A 129 14.00 -10.36 -1.29
C GLN A 129 12.91 -9.59 -2.06
N LEU A 130 11.77 -9.30 -1.44
CA LEU A 130 10.65 -8.60 -2.07
C LEU A 130 10.80 -7.08 -1.86
N PRO A 131 11.04 -6.29 -2.93
CA PRO A 131 11.17 -4.86 -2.78
C PRO A 131 9.88 -4.22 -2.24
N GLY A 132 10.05 -3.32 -1.27
CA GLY A 132 8.95 -2.61 -0.62
C GLY A 132 8.23 -3.40 0.48
N TYR A 133 8.67 -4.62 0.79
CA TYR A 133 8.22 -5.36 1.97
C TYR A 133 9.24 -5.26 3.09
N ASP A 134 8.73 -5.23 4.32
CA ASP A 134 9.49 -5.29 5.56
C ASP A 134 9.02 -6.51 6.36
N GLY A 135 9.95 -7.39 6.71
CA GLY A 135 9.69 -8.59 7.51
C GLY A 135 9.47 -8.34 9.00
N GLN A 136 9.55 -7.08 9.45
CA GLN A 136 9.41 -6.73 10.85
C GLN A 136 8.06 -7.19 11.43
N GLY A 137 8.11 -7.97 12.51
CA GLY A 137 6.92 -8.45 13.22
C GLY A 137 6.18 -9.60 12.54
N ILE A 138 6.71 -10.18 11.45
CA ILE A 138 6.10 -11.36 10.82
C ILE A 138 5.97 -12.51 11.83
N GLY A 139 4.77 -13.07 11.88
CA GLY A 139 4.42 -14.16 12.79
C GLY A 139 4.20 -13.73 14.24
N ALA A 140 4.25 -12.43 14.55
CA ALA A 140 3.79 -11.91 15.83
C ALA A 140 2.26 -12.02 15.93
N VAL A 141 1.78 -12.36 17.12
CA VAL A 141 0.35 -12.39 17.44
C VAL A 141 0.07 -11.20 18.33
N VAL A 142 -0.93 -10.40 17.96
CA VAL A 142 -1.35 -9.22 18.72
C VAL A 142 -2.87 -9.20 18.83
N GLU A 143 -3.37 -8.76 19.96
CA GLU A 143 -4.79 -8.50 20.14
C GLU A 143 -5.20 -7.24 19.37
N VAL A 144 -6.38 -7.28 18.74
CA VAL A 144 -6.90 -6.17 17.92
C VAL A 144 -6.99 -4.88 18.75
N ASP A 145 -7.50 -4.98 19.98
CA ASP A 145 -7.64 -3.83 20.88
C ASP A 145 -6.29 -3.19 21.22
N ALA A 146 -5.24 -3.99 21.38
CA ALA A 146 -3.89 -3.49 21.66
C ALA A 146 -3.32 -2.75 20.45
N LEU A 147 -3.60 -3.23 19.24
CA LEU A 147 -3.17 -2.61 18.00
C LEU A 147 -3.87 -1.26 17.77
N LEU A 148 -5.19 -1.19 17.96
CA LEU A 148 -5.98 0.01 17.69
C LEU A 148 -5.74 1.13 18.70
N LYS A 149 -5.31 0.81 19.93
CA LYS A 149 -4.96 1.81 20.94
C LYS A 149 -3.69 2.61 20.58
N GLY A 150 -2.88 2.10 19.66
CA GLY A 150 -1.69 2.76 19.11
C GLY A 150 -0.59 3.06 20.15
N PRO A 151 0.67 3.25 19.72
CA PRO A 151 1.65 3.87 20.60
C PRO A 151 1.24 5.33 20.86
N LYS A 152 1.31 5.78 22.11
CA LYS A 152 1.20 7.22 22.44
C LYS A 152 2.21 7.96 21.56
N ARG A 153 1.74 8.77 20.60
CA ARG A 153 2.59 9.62 19.76
C ARG A 153 3.52 10.42 20.68
N ARG A 154 4.84 10.14 20.64
CA ARG A 154 5.83 11.10 21.12
C ARG A 154 5.75 12.28 20.15
N ARG A 155 5.23 13.41 20.63
CA ARG A 155 5.38 14.68 19.92
C ARG A 155 6.88 15.04 19.92
N PRO A 156 7.41 15.64 18.83
CA PRO A 156 8.74 16.23 18.84
C PRO A 156 8.86 17.32 19.91
#